data_AF-A0A962ZLS6-F1
#
_entry.id   AF-A0A962ZLS6-F1
#
_cell.length_a   1.000
_cell.length_b   1.000
_cell.length_c   1.000
_cell.angle_alpha   90.00
_cell.angle_beta   90.00
_cell.angle_gamma   90.00
#
_symmetry.space_group_name_H-M   'P 1'
#
loop_
_entity.id
_entity.type
_entity.pdbx_description
1 polymer ?
#
loop_
_entity_poly.entity_id
_entity_poly.type
_entity_poly.pdbx_seq_one_letter_code
_entity_poly.pdbx_strand_id
1 'polypeptide(L)'
;MQESDVTQLAEEIHRADRRALATALNLLDNRLPAQQARAGKLLAALCASGIPSTSRLIGITGPPGVGKSSLTAALIAVWRRRGLSVGVLAVDPSSPISGGALLGDRLRMHQSAKDDGVF
;
A
#
# COMPACT_ATOMS: atom_id res chain seq x y z
N MET A 1 -1.88 -16.43 -19.27
CA MET A 1 -0.77 -15.48 -19.06
C MET A 1 0.29 -16.19 -18.24
N GLN A 2 1.54 -16.18 -18.71
CA GLN A 2 2.64 -17.06 -18.29
C GLN A 2 3.29 -16.59 -16.98
N GLU A 3 4.03 -17.48 -16.32
CA GLU A 3 4.84 -17.24 -15.11
C GLU A 3 5.78 -16.03 -15.21
N SER A 4 6.18 -15.67 -16.44
CA SER A 4 6.97 -14.48 -16.78
C SER A 4 6.34 -13.16 -16.34
N ASP A 5 5.01 -13.06 -16.34
CA ASP A 5 4.27 -11.84 -16.01
C ASP A 5 4.31 -11.54 -14.49
N VAL A 6 4.35 -12.57 -13.65
CA VAL A 6 4.46 -12.41 -12.19
C VAL A 6 5.85 -11.97 -11.79
N THR A 7 6.89 -12.57 -12.39
CA THR A 7 8.28 -12.20 -12.11
C THR A 7 8.56 -10.77 -12.58
N GLN A 8 8.09 -10.39 -13.77
CA GLN A 8 8.20 -9.01 -14.26
C GLN A 8 7.54 -8.02 -13.31
N LEU A 9 6.32 -8.29 -12.86
CA LEU A 9 5.61 -7.43 -11.91
C LEU A 9 6.38 -7.29 -10.59
N ALA A 10 7.00 -8.36 -10.10
CA ALA A 10 7.84 -8.31 -8.89
C ALA A 10 9.10 -7.44 -9.09
N GLU A 11 9.76 -7.53 -10.23
CA GLU A 11 10.91 -6.68 -10.57
C GLU A 11 10.55 -5.21 -10.67
N GLU A 12 9.40 -4.89 -11.30
CA GLU A 12 8.90 -3.52 -11.41
C GLU A 12 8.57 -2.92 -10.02
N ILE A 13 8.01 -3.73 -9.11
CA ILE A 13 7.80 -3.33 -7.70
C ILE A 13 9.13 -3.07 -7.00
N HIS A 14 10.16 -3.90 -7.24
CA HIS A 14 11.49 -3.69 -6.65
C HIS A 14 12.14 -2.37 -7.12
N ARG A 15 11.80 -1.92 -8.33
CA ARG A 15 12.20 -0.61 -8.88
C ARG A 15 11.30 0.55 -8.42
N ALA A 16 10.42 0.31 -7.45
CA ALA A 16 9.46 1.28 -6.92
C ALA A 16 8.49 1.85 -7.98
N ASP A 17 8.12 1.07 -9.00
CA ASP A 17 7.13 1.49 -9.98
C ASP A 17 5.72 1.57 -9.35
N ARG A 18 5.14 2.78 -9.35
CA ARG A 18 3.83 3.05 -8.74
C ARG A 18 2.68 2.32 -9.44
N ARG A 19 2.75 2.11 -10.75
CA ARG A 19 1.72 1.41 -11.54
C ARG A 19 1.79 -0.10 -11.30
N ALA A 20 3.00 -0.63 -11.18
CA ALA A 20 3.21 -2.03 -10.79
C ALA A 20 2.64 -2.29 -9.38
N LEU A 21 2.92 -1.42 -8.41
CA LEU A 21 2.34 -1.53 -7.07
C LEU A 21 0.81 -1.48 -7.08
N ALA A 22 0.20 -0.54 -7.83
CA ALA A 22 -1.25 -0.46 -7.96
C ALA A 22 -1.85 -1.72 -8.61
N THR A 23 -1.19 -2.27 -9.63
CA THR A 23 -1.58 -3.53 -10.28
C THR A 23 -1.52 -4.70 -9.30
N ALA A 24 -0.47 -4.77 -8.48
CA ALA A 24 -0.32 -5.80 -7.46
C ALA A 24 -1.40 -5.71 -6.37
N LEU A 25 -1.73 -4.50 -5.90
CA LEU A 25 -2.81 -4.30 -4.92
C LEU A 25 -4.16 -4.76 -5.50
N ASN A 26 -4.48 -4.39 -6.74
CA ASN A 26 -5.69 -4.87 -7.41
C ASN A 26 -5.73 -6.39 -7.56
N LEU A 27 -4.58 -7.03 -7.80
CA LEU A 27 -4.46 -8.48 -7.86
C LEU A 27 -4.72 -9.13 -6.49
N LEU A 28 -4.20 -8.53 -5.42
CA LEU A 28 -4.39 -9.01 -4.04
C LEU A 28 -5.83 -8.86 -3.55
N ASP A 29 -6.54 -7.81 -3.96
CA ASP A 29 -7.95 -7.58 -3.62
C ASP A 29 -8.92 -8.50 -4.40
N ASN A 30 -8.45 -9.12 -5.49
CA ASN A 30 -9.29 -9.97 -6.33
C ASN A 30 -9.58 -11.33 -5.67
N ARG A 31 -10.87 -11.66 -5.56
CA ARG A 31 -11.35 -12.89 -4.88
C ARG A 31 -11.54 -14.10 -5.79
N LEU A 32 -11.27 -13.98 -7.09
CA LEU A 32 -11.38 -15.12 -8.00
C LEU A 32 -10.27 -16.16 -7.71
N PRO A 33 -10.57 -17.47 -7.63
CA PRO A 33 -9.58 -18.49 -7.27
C PRO A 33 -8.30 -18.46 -8.13
N ALA A 34 -8.45 -18.24 -9.43
CA ALA A 34 -7.32 -18.12 -10.35
C ALA A 34 -6.43 -16.89 -10.05
N GLN A 35 -7.03 -15.78 -9.62
CA GLN A 35 -6.31 -14.56 -9.27
C GLN A 35 -5.66 -14.68 -7.89
N GLN A 36 -6.31 -15.34 -6.93
CA GLN A 36 -5.71 -15.65 -5.63
C GLN A 36 -4.48 -16.54 -5.76
N ALA A 37 -4.54 -17.58 -6.61
CA ALA A 37 -3.38 -18.41 -6.90
C ALA A 37 -2.23 -17.60 -7.52
N ARG A 38 -2.55 -16.65 -8.41
CA ARG A 38 -1.56 -15.73 -9.00
C ARG A 38 -0.98 -14.76 -7.97
N ALA A 39 -1.81 -14.22 -7.08
CA ALA A 39 -1.38 -13.34 -6.00
C ALA A 39 -0.42 -14.06 -5.03
N GLY A 40 -0.70 -15.32 -4.71
CA GLY A 40 0.21 -16.17 -3.92
C GLY A 40 1.58 -16.34 -4.58
N LYS A 41 1.63 -16.55 -5.90
CA LYS A 41 2.90 -16.61 -6.65
C LYS A 41 3.66 -15.27 -6.61
N LEU A 42 2.97 -14.15 -6.75
CA LEU A 42 3.58 -12.82 -6.66
C LEU A 42 4.19 -12.59 -5.28
N LEU A 43 3.46 -12.90 -4.21
CA LEU A 43 3.95 -12.76 -2.84
C LEU A 43 5.19 -13.64 -2.60
N ALA A 44 5.19 -14.88 -3.09
CA ALA A 44 6.34 -15.77 -3.00
C ALA A 44 7.57 -15.19 -3.74
N ALA A 45 7.38 -14.65 -4.94
CA ALA A 45 8.45 -14.01 -5.71
C ALA A 45 9.01 -12.76 -5.00
N LEU A 46 8.14 -11.91 -4.44
CA LEU A 46 8.55 -10.73 -3.66
C LEU A 46 9.34 -11.12 -2.42
N CYS A 47 8.90 -12.13 -1.67
CA CYS A 47 9.65 -12.65 -0.51
C CYS A 47 11.02 -13.20 -0.91
N ALA A 48 11.10 -13.94 -2.03
CA ALA A 48 12.37 -14.49 -2.53
C ALA A 48 13.34 -13.40 -3.03
N SER A 49 12.82 -12.26 -3.52
CA SER A 49 13.62 -11.15 -4.04
C SER A 49 14.38 -10.35 -2.96
N GLY A 50 14.23 -10.70 -1.68
CA GLY A 50 15.03 -10.12 -0.60
C GLY A 50 14.66 -8.67 -0.27
N ILE A 51 13.37 -8.30 -0.42
CA ILE A 51 12.89 -6.98 0.00
C ILE A 51 13.32 -6.73 1.45
N PRO A 52 14.10 -5.66 1.73
CA PRO A 52 14.63 -5.42 3.06
C PRO A 52 13.48 -5.33 4.08
N SER A 53 13.55 -6.14 5.14
CA SER A 53 12.62 -6.10 6.28
C SER A 53 12.84 -4.88 7.19
N THR A 54 13.59 -3.87 6.73
CA THR A 54 14.03 -2.72 7.52
C THR A 54 12.98 -1.60 7.63
N SER A 55 11.76 -1.82 7.14
CA SER A 55 10.67 -0.85 7.30
C SER A 55 10.10 -0.92 8.72
N ARG A 56 9.81 0.24 9.31
CA ARG A 56 9.11 0.31 10.60
C ARG A 56 7.60 0.35 10.33
N LEU A 57 6.85 -0.62 10.84
CA LEU A 57 5.39 -0.62 10.81
C LEU A 57 4.85 0.06 12.08
N ILE A 58 3.99 1.06 11.92
CA ILE A 58 3.39 1.82 13.02
C ILE A 58 1.88 1.78 12.86
N GLY A 59 1.18 1.24 13.85
CA GLY A 59 -0.29 1.26 13.93
C GLY A 59 -0.79 2.52 14.65
N ILE A 60 -1.76 3.22 14.06
CA ILE A 60 -2.42 4.38 14.66
C ILE A 60 -3.91 4.09 14.78
N THR A 61 -4.45 4.16 16.00
CA THR A 61 -5.87 3.87 16.30
C THR A 61 -6.45 4.89 17.29
N GLY A 62 -7.76 4.85 17.49
CA GLY A 62 -8.51 5.77 18.36
C GLY A 62 -9.89 6.12 17.80
N PRO A 63 -10.78 6.72 18.61
CA PRO A 63 -12.16 7.00 18.22
C PRO A 63 -12.28 8.01 17.06
N PRO A 64 -13.43 8.09 16.37
CA PRO A 64 -13.69 9.14 15.39
C PRO A 64 -13.52 10.54 16.02
N GLY A 65 -12.93 11.49 15.28
CA GLY A 65 -12.76 12.86 15.77
C GLY A 65 -11.56 13.13 16.70
N VAL A 66 -10.85 12.11 17.22
CA VAL A 66 -9.69 12.29 18.13
C VAL A 66 -8.45 12.92 17.48
N GLY A 67 -8.51 13.24 16.18
CA GLY A 67 -7.40 13.86 15.46
C GLY A 67 -6.35 12.90 14.89
N LYS A 68 -6.67 11.59 14.73
CA LYS A 68 -5.75 10.61 14.13
C LYS A 68 -5.16 11.07 12.80
N SER A 69 -6.01 11.51 11.86
CA SER A 69 -5.57 11.96 10.54
C SER A 69 -4.64 13.18 10.63
N SER A 70 -4.90 14.10 11.56
CA SER A 70 -4.04 15.27 11.81
C SER A 70 -2.67 14.85 12.37
N LEU A 71 -2.65 13.93 13.33
CA LEU A 71 -1.41 13.36 13.87
C LEU A 71 -0.62 12.61 12.80
N THR A 72 -1.28 11.74 12.02
CA THR A 72 -0.66 11.01 10.91
C THR A 72 -0.04 11.96 9.90
N ALA A 73 -0.76 13.02 9.48
CA ALA A 73 -0.23 14.02 8.56
C ALA A 73 1.03 14.73 9.12
N ALA A 74 1.02 15.09 10.40
CA ALA A 74 2.17 15.72 11.05
C ALA A 74 3.39 14.78 11.13
N LEU A 75 3.17 13.50 11.45
CA LEU A 75 4.23 12.49 11.50
C LEU A 75 4.85 12.25 10.13
N ILE A 76 4.02 12.11 9.08
CA ILE A 76 4.49 11.98 7.70
C ILE A 76 5.36 13.18 7.34
N ALA A 77 4.90 14.41 7.60
CA ALA A 77 5.69 15.61 7.30
C ALA A 77 7.07 15.60 8.01
N VAL A 78 7.14 15.12 9.25
CA VAL A 78 8.43 14.96 9.98
C VAL A 78 9.33 13.92 9.32
N TRP A 79 8.79 12.74 8.96
CA TRP A 79 9.58 11.68 8.34
C TRP A 79 10.04 12.04 6.93
N ARG A 80 9.20 12.73 6.16
CA ARG A 80 9.55 13.27 4.84
C ARG A 80 10.66 14.31 4.93
N ARG A 81 10.62 15.23 5.91
CA ARG A 81 11.74 16.16 6.18
C ARG A 81 13.04 15.45 6.57
N ARG A 82 12.99 14.20 7.02
CA ARG A 82 14.17 13.36 7.31
C ARG A 82 14.61 12.50 6.11
N GLY A 83 13.99 12.68 4.94
CA GLY A 83 14.31 11.93 3.72
C GLY A 83 13.76 10.49 3.69
N LEU A 84 12.88 10.10 4.61
CA LEU A 84 12.30 8.75 4.66
C LEU A 84 11.10 8.64 3.72
N SER A 85 10.96 7.54 3.00
CA SER A 85 9.70 7.19 2.32
C SER A 85 8.64 6.73 3.33
N VAL A 86 7.37 7.00 3.04
CA VAL A 86 6.25 6.60 3.91
C VAL A 86 5.12 6.00 3.08
N GLY A 87 4.73 4.77 3.40
CA GLY A 87 3.49 4.16 2.89
C GLY A 87 2.37 4.25 3.92
N VAL A 88 1.16 4.58 3.49
CA VAL A 88 -0.02 4.67 4.37
C VAL A 88 -1.07 3.64 3.96
N LEU A 89 -1.35 2.68 4.84
CA LEU A 89 -2.44 1.72 4.68
C LEU A 89 -3.58 2.07 5.63
N ALA A 90 -4.71 2.52 5.07
CA ALA A 90 -5.94 2.73 5.83
C ALA A 90 -6.71 1.40 5.96
N VAL A 91 -7.06 1.03 7.19
CA VAL A 91 -7.88 -0.16 7.48
C VAL A 91 -9.19 0.32 8.10
N ASP A 92 -10.30 0.14 7.38
CA ASP A 92 -11.64 0.48 7.86
C ASP A 92 -12.47 -0.80 8.08
N PRO A 93 -12.80 -1.16 9.33
CA PRO A 93 -13.59 -2.35 9.62
C PRO A 93 -15.05 -2.28 9.10
N SER A 94 -15.54 -1.09 8.69
CA SER A 94 -16.88 -0.95 8.08
C SER A 94 -16.98 -1.45 6.63
N SER A 95 -15.83 -1.81 6.03
CA SER A 95 -15.65 -2.29 4.65
C SER A 95 -16.55 -3.45 4.17
N PRO A 96 -17.04 -4.41 5.01
CA PRO A 96 -17.94 -5.45 4.51
C PRO A 96 -19.30 -4.92 4.01
N ILE A 97 -19.70 -3.71 4.42
CA ILE A 97 -21.02 -3.13 4.11
C ILE A 97 -20.98 -2.21 2.88
N SER A 98 -19.83 -1.62 2.53
CA SER A 98 -19.72 -0.61 1.47
C SER A 98 -19.05 -1.09 0.17
N GLY A 99 -18.64 -2.35 0.07
CA GLY A 99 -18.16 -2.93 -1.19
C GLY A 99 -16.71 -2.59 -1.56
N GLY A 100 -15.89 -2.25 -0.57
CA GLY A 100 -14.48 -1.93 -0.78
C GLY A 100 -14.28 -0.50 -1.28
N ALA A 101 -13.42 0.25 -0.57
CA ALA A 101 -13.15 1.63 -0.91
C ALA A 101 -12.25 1.72 -2.16
N LEU A 102 -12.85 1.57 -3.34
CA LEU A 102 -12.24 1.79 -4.67
C LEU A 102 -11.51 3.15 -4.80
N LEU A 103 -11.79 4.09 -3.88
CA LEU A 103 -11.23 5.43 -3.80
C LEU A 103 -10.90 5.84 -2.34
N GLY A 104 -10.49 4.88 -1.50
CA GLY A 104 -10.35 5.04 -0.05
C GLY A 104 -9.58 6.29 0.40
N ASP A 105 -10.33 7.29 0.84
CA ASP A 105 -9.94 8.39 1.73
C ASP A 105 -8.73 9.27 1.32
N ARG A 106 -8.44 9.39 0.02
CA ARG A 106 -7.45 10.38 -0.50
C ARG A 106 -7.79 11.84 -0.16
N LEU A 107 -9.04 12.12 0.26
CA LEU A 107 -9.57 13.46 0.47
C LEU A 107 -9.28 14.04 1.87
N ARG A 108 -8.71 13.28 2.81
CA ARG A 108 -8.42 13.81 4.17
C ARG A 108 -6.97 14.21 4.39
N MET A 109 -6.07 13.99 3.43
CA MET A 109 -4.65 14.33 3.53
C MET A 109 -4.18 15.12 2.30
N HIS A 110 -4.73 16.33 2.14
CA HIS A 110 -4.50 17.21 0.98
C HIS A 110 -3.01 17.56 0.70
N GLN A 111 -2.10 17.37 1.64
CA GLN A 111 -0.69 17.70 1.46
C GLN A 111 0.15 16.59 0.80
N SER A 112 -0.34 15.35 0.75
CA SER A 112 0.47 14.19 0.33
C SER A 112 0.38 13.85 -1.16
N ALA A 113 -0.57 14.42 -1.91
CA ALA A 113 -0.86 13.98 -3.28
C ALA A 113 0.23 14.32 -4.32
N LYS A 114 1.21 15.18 -3.96
CA LYS A 114 2.32 15.62 -4.83
C LYS A 114 3.71 15.25 -4.30
N ASP A 115 3.80 14.52 -3.19
CA ASP A 115 5.09 14.09 -2.63
C ASP A 115 5.42 12.67 -3.12
N ASP A 116 6.42 12.55 -3.97
CA ASP A 116 6.83 11.27 -4.58
C ASP A 116 7.36 10.24 -3.57
N GLY A 117 7.65 10.64 -2.33
CA GLY A 117 8.01 9.71 -1.26
C GLY A 117 6.89 9.39 -0.28
N VAL A 118 5.64 9.76 -0.60
CA VAL A 118 4.43 9.28 0.08
C VAL A 118 3.63 8.36 -0.86
N PHE A 119 3.24 7.20 -0.34
CA PHE A 119 2.59 6.11 -1.08
C PHE A 119 1.28 5.68 -0.43
#